data_AF-A0A9E0TDV1-F1
#
_entry.id   AF-A0A9E0TDV1-F1
#
_cell.length_a   1.000
_cell.length_b   1.000
_cell.length_c   1.000
_cell.angle_alpha   90.00
_cell.angle_beta   90.00
_cell.angle_gamma   90.00
#
_symmetry.space_group_name_H-M   'P 1'
#
loop_
_entity.id
_entity.type
_entity.pdbx_description
1 polymer ?
#
loop_
_entity_poly.entity_id
_entity_poly.type
_entity_poly.pdbx_seq_one_letter_code
_entity_poly.pdbx_strand_id
1 'polypeptide(L)'
;QASRQAAVAQAEVIIDAGVQSFMHWLDQRDPARGTVPLIRQLNAQADQWRALELARARKRLAKGEDVEAVLEALSRGLTQKMLHGAMAELHAAAPEARDDTAQAIERLFLRGDRLPNQGKN
;
A
#
# COMPACT_ATOMS: atom_id res chain seq x y z
N GLN A 1 -49.38 -2.21 18.89
CA GLN A 1 -48.61 -3.41 18.50
C GLN A 1 -47.75 -3.18 17.25
N ALA A 2 -48.26 -2.50 16.22
CA ALA A 2 -47.51 -2.16 15.00
C ALA A 2 -46.17 -1.42 15.23
N SER A 3 -46.11 -0.46 16.18
CA SER A 3 -44.85 0.26 16.51
C SER A 3 -43.78 -0.65 17.12
N ARG A 4 -44.17 -1.66 17.91
CA ARG A 4 -43.23 -2.66 18.47
C ARG A 4 -42.70 -3.59 17.38
N GLN A 5 -43.54 -3.98 16.43
CA GLN A 5 -43.14 -4.81 15.29
C GLN A 5 -42.22 -4.05 14.32
N ALA A 6 -42.49 -2.76 14.07
CA ALA A 6 -41.63 -1.91 13.24
C ALA A 6 -40.24 -1.70 13.87
N ALA A 7 -40.18 -1.48 15.20
CA ALA A 7 -38.91 -1.36 15.91
C ALA A 7 -38.08 -2.67 15.91
N VAL A 8 -38.74 -3.82 15.97
CA VAL A 8 -38.08 -5.13 15.86
C VAL A 8 -37.50 -5.34 14.47
N ALA A 9 -38.28 -5.08 13.41
CA ALA A 9 -37.78 -5.20 12.02
C ALA A 9 -36.60 -4.25 11.76
N GLN A 10 -36.62 -3.05 12.33
CA GLN A 10 -35.50 -2.12 12.21
C GLN A 10 -34.26 -2.60 12.98
N ALA A 11 -34.45 -3.21 14.15
CA ALA A 11 -33.34 -3.81 14.89
C ALA A 11 -32.70 -4.99 14.14
N GLU A 12 -33.50 -5.84 13.49
CA GLU A 12 -33.01 -6.96 12.67
C GLU A 12 -32.12 -6.47 11.52
N VAL A 13 -32.53 -5.41 10.80
CA VAL A 13 -31.72 -4.82 9.72
C VAL A 13 -30.38 -4.27 10.23
N ILE A 14 -30.37 -3.60 11.39
CA ILE A 14 -29.14 -3.07 11.99
C ILE A 14 -28.21 -4.21 12.42
N ILE A 15 -28.77 -5.28 13.00
CA ILE A 15 -28.02 -6.45 13.42
C ILE A 15 -27.40 -7.14 12.20
N ASP A 16 -28.15 -7.37 11.14
CA ASP A 16 -27.66 -8.02 9.92
C ASP A 16 -26.53 -7.22 9.27
N ALA A 17 -26.68 -5.89 9.16
CA ALA A 17 -25.62 -5.02 8.68
C ALA A 17 -24.37 -5.07 9.58
N GLY A 18 -24.56 -5.15 10.90
CA GLY A 18 -23.48 -5.29 11.88
C GLY A 18 -22.75 -6.62 11.75
N VAL A 19 -23.49 -7.73 11.57
CA VAL A 19 -22.93 -9.07 11.36
C VAL A 19 -22.12 -9.12 10.06
N GLN A 20 -22.64 -8.59 8.96
CA GLN A 20 -21.90 -8.53 7.70
C GLN A 20 -20.62 -7.70 7.82
N SER A 21 -20.69 -6.55 8.49
CA SER A 21 -19.53 -5.69 8.75
C SER A 21 -18.48 -6.41 9.61
N PHE A 22 -18.91 -7.16 10.63
CA PHE A 22 -18.04 -7.93 11.49
C PHE A 22 -17.38 -9.11 10.75
N MET A 23 -18.13 -9.82 9.91
CA MET A 23 -17.60 -10.91 9.07
C MET A 23 -16.56 -10.39 8.08
N HIS A 24 -16.81 -9.22 7.46
CA HIS A 24 -15.84 -8.59 6.58
C HIS A 24 -14.57 -8.16 7.34
N TRP A 25 -14.72 -7.62 8.55
CA TRP A 25 -13.60 -7.26 9.41
C TRP A 25 -12.78 -8.49 9.86
N LEU A 26 -13.44 -9.61 10.16
CA LEU A 26 -12.77 -10.88 10.49
C LEU A 26 -11.98 -11.40 9.28
N ASP A 27 -12.57 -11.42 8.09
CA ASP A 27 -11.92 -11.90 6.86
C ASP A 27 -10.67 -11.06 6.51
N GLN A 28 -10.75 -9.74 6.65
CA GLN A 28 -9.59 -8.85 6.46
C GLN A 28 -8.44 -9.12 7.45
N ARG A 29 -8.77 -9.55 8.66
CA ARG A 29 -7.81 -9.83 9.74
C ARG A 29 -7.44 -11.30 9.86
N ASP A 30 -7.99 -12.15 8.99
CA ASP A 30 -7.66 -13.57 8.95
C ASP A 30 -6.13 -13.74 8.79
N PRO A 31 -5.46 -14.50 9.67
CA PRO A 31 -4.01 -14.65 9.62
C PRO A 31 -3.47 -15.35 8.36
N ALA A 32 -4.30 -16.11 7.66
CA ALA A 32 -3.95 -16.91 6.49
C ALA A 32 -4.42 -16.28 5.17
N ARG A 33 -5.53 -15.53 5.15
CA ARG A 33 -6.16 -14.98 3.93
C ARG A 33 -6.39 -13.47 3.97
N GLY A 34 -6.28 -12.85 5.14
CA GLY A 34 -6.45 -11.42 5.32
C GLY A 34 -5.26 -10.62 4.78
N THR A 35 -5.42 -9.30 4.71
CA THR A 35 -4.41 -8.39 4.15
C THR A 35 -3.38 -7.93 5.18
N VAL A 36 -3.67 -8.10 6.48
CA VAL A 36 -2.80 -7.66 7.58
C VAL A 36 -1.40 -8.27 7.52
N PRO A 37 -1.20 -9.59 7.28
CA PRO A 37 0.13 -10.16 7.14
C PRO A 37 0.93 -9.53 5.99
N LEU A 38 0.31 -9.30 4.84
CA LEU A 38 0.94 -8.65 3.68
C LEU A 38 1.35 -7.22 4.01
N ILE A 39 0.47 -6.44 4.65
CA ILE A 39 0.77 -5.06 5.09
C ILE A 39 1.98 -5.05 6.05
N ARG A 40 2.05 -5.99 6.99
CA ARG A 40 3.18 -6.09 7.93
C ARG A 40 4.48 -6.42 7.22
N GLN A 41 4.44 -7.34 6.25
CA GLN A 41 5.62 -7.70 5.46
C GLN A 41 6.12 -6.52 4.62
N LEU A 42 5.21 -5.79 3.95
CA LEU A 42 5.55 -4.60 3.17
C LEU A 42 6.21 -3.52 4.04
N ASN A 43 5.64 -3.22 5.21
CA ASN A 43 6.21 -2.25 6.13
C ASN A 43 7.59 -2.69 6.64
N ALA A 44 7.75 -3.96 7.02
CA ALA A 44 9.03 -4.49 7.49
C ALA A 44 10.11 -4.39 6.39
N GLN A 45 9.76 -4.69 5.14
CA GLN A 45 10.68 -4.58 4.00
C GLN A 45 11.10 -3.12 3.75
N ALA A 46 10.16 -2.18 3.81
CA ALA A 46 10.42 -0.76 3.65
C ALA A 46 11.35 -0.23 4.76
N ASP A 47 11.10 -0.62 6.01
CA ASP A 47 11.95 -0.24 7.14
C ASP A 47 13.36 -0.80 7.03
N GLN A 48 13.51 -2.04 6.56
CA GLN A 48 14.83 -2.65 6.33
C GLN A 48 15.61 -1.84 5.29
N TRP A 49 14.98 -1.44 4.18
CA TRP A 49 15.63 -0.61 3.16
C TRP A 49 16.03 0.76 3.70
N ARG A 50 15.12 1.41 4.45
CA ARG A 50 15.37 2.70 5.10
C ARG A 50 16.55 2.62 6.07
N ALA A 51 16.59 1.62 6.94
CA ALA A 51 17.66 1.42 7.91
C ALA A 51 19.03 1.23 7.22
N LEU A 52 19.06 0.42 6.15
CA LEU A 52 20.27 0.18 5.38
C LEU A 52 20.80 1.44 4.70
N GLU A 53 19.92 2.22 4.06
CA GLU A 53 20.32 3.46 3.40
C GLU A 53 20.76 4.53 4.40
N LEU A 54 20.08 4.66 5.54
CA LEU A 54 20.51 5.54 6.63
C LEU A 54 21.88 5.15 7.21
N ALA A 55 22.15 3.87 7.39
CA ALA A 55 23.46 3.40 7.85
C ALA A 55 24.58 3.77 6.86
N ARG A 56 24.32 3.63 5.55
CA ARG A 56 25.25 4.06 4.49
C ARG A 56 25.47 5.57 4.53
N ALA A 57 24.41 6.35 4.60
CA ALA A 57 24.48 7.81 4.67
C ALA A 57 25.29 8.28 5.89
N ARG A 58 25.01 7.74 7.08
CA ARG A 58 25.77 8.04 8.31
C ARG A 58 27.26 7.74 8.16
N LYS A 59 27.61 6.60 7.53
CA LYS A 59 29.00 6.24 7.27
C LYS A 59 29.70 7.23 6.34
N ARG A 60 29.00 7.75 5.33
CA ARG A 60 29.53 8.75 4.39
C ARG A 60 29.73 10.10 5.06
N LEU A 61 28.74 10.54 5.85
CA LEU A 61 28.86 11.77 6.66
C LEU A 61 30.03 11.70 7.64
N ALA A 62 30.21 10.56 8.32
CA ALA A 62 31.34 10.37 9.25
C ALA A 62 32.72 10.41 8.56
N LYS A 63 32.77 10.20 7.24
CA LYS A 63 33.98 10.35 6.43
C LYS A 63 34.22 11.79 5.95
N GLY A 64 33.32 12.72 6.27
CA GLY A 64 33.39 14.11 5.83
C GLY A 64 32.92 14.32 4.38
N GLU A 65 32.13 13.40 3.82
CA GLU A 65 31.51 13.63 2.52
C GLU A 65 30.47 14.76 2.58
N ASP A 66 30.31 15.48 1.47
CA ASP A 66 29.35 16.57 1.33
C ASP A 66 27.92 16.12 1.65
N VAL A 67 27.21 16.94 2.44
CA VAL A 67 25.88 16.60 2.96
C VAL A 67 24.86 16.45 1.84
N GLU A 68 24.86 17.37 0.87
CA GLU A 68 23.92 17.32 -0.27
C GLU A 68 24.14 16.05 -1.10
N ALA A 69 25.40 15.72 -1.39
CA ALA A 69 25.74 14.48 -2.10
C ALA A 69 25.34 13.20 -1.34
N VAL A 70 25.35 13.22 -0.01
CA VAL A 70 24.88 12.09 0.80
C VAL A 70 23.35 11.98 0.80
N LEU A 71 22.64 13.10 0.94
CA LEU A 71 21.18 13.13 0.92
C LEU A 71 20.61 12.73 -0.43
N GLU A 72 21.20 13.20 -1.53
CA GLU A 72 20.81 12.81 -2.89
C GLU A 72 20.97 11.30 -3.09
N ALA A 73 22.10 10.74 -2.67
CA ALA A 73 22.35 9.31 -2.80
C ALA A 73 21.43 8.47 -1.91
N LEU A 74 21.12 8.93 -0.69
CA LEU A 74 20.14 8.30 0.20
C LEU A 74 18.75 8.24 -0.47
N SER A 75 18.29 9.40 -0.95
CA SER A 75 17.00 9.57 -1.63
C SER A 75 16.88 8.65 -2.85
N ARG A 76 17.89 8.70 -3.73
CA ARG A 76 17.95 7.87 -4.92
C ARG A 76 18.02 6.39 -4.58
N GLY A 77 18.87 6.00 -3.63
CA GLY A 77 19.04 4.61 -3.20
C GLY A 77 17.76 4.00 -2.64
N LEU A 78 17.01 4.77 -1.84
CA LEU A 78 15.73 4.32 -1.29
C LEU A 78 14.66 4.20 -2.38
N THR A 79 14.53 5.22 -3.25
CA THR A 79 13.56 5.23 -4.35
C THR A 79 13.77 4.05 -5.30
N GLN A 80 15.03 3.77 -5.66
CA GLN A 80 15.35 2.64 -6.54
C GLN A 80 14.95 1.30 -5.92
N LYS A 81 15.19 1.09 -4.63
CA LYS A 81 14.77 -0.15 -3.96
C LYS A 81 13.25 -0.32 -3.96
N MET A 82 12.51 0.75 -3.71
CA MET A 82 11.05 0.71 -3.69
C MET A 82 10.47 0.42 -5.08
N LEU A 83 11.03 1.00 -6.14
CA LEU A 83 10.55 0.80 -7.51
C LEU A 83 11.04 -0.50 -8.16
N HIS A 84 12.18 -1.03 -7.72
CA HIS A 84 12.79 -2.22 -8.34
C HIS A 84 11.83 -3.42 -8.36
N GLY A 85 11.11 -3.67 -7.26
CA GLY A 85 10.13 -4.76 -7.20
C GLY A 85 9.02 -4.61 -8.24
N ALA A 86 8.45 -3.41 -8.39
CA ALA A 86 7.41 -3.14 -9.37
C ALA A 86 7.92 -3.32 -10.82
N MET A 87 9.12 -2.81 -11.11
CA MET A 87 9.72 -2.97 -12.43
C MET A 87 10.05 -4.43 -12.74
N ALA A 88 10.58 -5.17 -11.76
CA ALA A 88 10.91 -6.59 -11.91
C ALA A 88 9.66 -7.43 -12.23
N GLU A 89 8.56 -7.21 -11.51
CA GLU A 89 7.28 -7.89 -11.79
C GLU A 89 6.74 -7.55 -13.18
N LEU A 90 6.81 -6.29 -13.61
CA LEU A 90 6.38 -5.88 -14.95
C LEU A 90 7.21 -6.55 -16.06
N HIS A 91 8.50 -6.77 -15.83
CA HIS A 91 9.38 -7.44 -16.78
C HIS A 91 9.25 -8.97 -16.77
N ALA A 92 8.93 -9.56 -15.63
CA ALA A 92 8.82 -11.01 -15.45
C ALA A 92 7.43 -11.57 -15.79
N ALA A 93 6.40 -10.72 -15.86
CA ALA A 93 5.02 -11.13 -16.13
C ALA A 93 4.90 -11.89 -17.47
N ALA A 94 4.23 -13.05 -17.42
CA ALA A 94 3.88 -13.82 -18.61
C ALA A 94 2.97 -12.98 -19.55
N PRO A 95 2.98 -13.23 -20.87
CA PRO A 95 2.18 -12.46 -21.84
C PRO A 95 0.71 -12.32 -21.45
N GLU A 96 0.12 -13.37 -20.88
CA GLU A 96 -1.30 -13.43 -20.49
C GLU A 96 -1.62 -12.61 -19.24
N ALA A 97 -0.63 -12.37 -18.36
CA ALA A 97 -0.80 -11.64 -17.09
C ALA A 97 -0.19 -10.22 -17.14
N ARG A 98 0.44 -9.85 -18.26
CA ARG A 98 1.20 -8.60 -18.39
C ARG A 98 0.31 -7.37 -18.26
N ASP A 99 -0.87 -7.38 -18.87
CA ASP A 99 -1.82 -6.27 -18.83
C ASP A 99 -2.39 -6.07 -17.42
N ASP A 100 -2.74 -7.15 -16.73
CA ASP A 100 -3.22 -7.10 -15.34
C ASP A 100 -2.14 -6.59 -14.38
N THR A 101 -0.89 -7.04 -14.58
CA THR A 101 0.27 -6.58 -13.82
C THR A 101 0.53 -5.09 -14.05
N ALA A 102 0.49 -4.64 -15.30
CA ALA A 102 0.64 -3.23 -15.65
C ALA A 102 -0.46 -2.38 -14.99
N GLN A 103 -1.73 -2.78 -15.09
CA GLN A 103 -2.84 -2.05 -14.45
C GLN A 103 -2.70 -2.01 -12.93
N ALA A 104 -2.26 -3.10 -12.29
CA ALA A 104 -2.02 -3.12 -10.85
C ALA A 104 -0.93 -2.11 -10.46
N ILE A 105 0.19 -2.10 -11.18
CA ILE A 105 1.30 -1.15 -10.94
C ILE A 105 0.86 0.30 -11.17
N GLU A 106 0.10 0.58 -12.24
CA GLU A 106 -0.48 1.91 -12.48
C GLU A 106 -1.34 2.37 -11.30
N ARG A 107 -2.20 1.50 -10.77
CA ARG A 107 -3.04 1.81 -9.60
C ARG A 107 -2.25 2.05 -8.33
N LEU A 108 -1.09 1.40 -8.17
CA LEU A 108 -0.25 1.51 -6.98
C LEU A 108 0.62 2.77 -7.01
N PHE A 109 1.19 3.13 -8.17
CA PHE A 109 2.20 4.18 -8.25
C PHE A 109 1.75 5.45 -8.99
N LEU A 110 0.74 5.39 -9.87
CA LEU A 110 0.34 6.52 -10.75
C LEU A 110 -1.08 7.05 -10.47
N ARG A 111 -1.79 6.50 -9.49
CA ARG A 111 -3.18 6.87 -9.15
C ARG A 111 -3.33 8.31 -8.67
N GLY A 112 -2.28 8.94 -8.16
CA GLY A 112 -2.26 10.32 -7.68
C GLY A 112 -1.97 11.39 -8.74
N ASP A 113 -1.37 11.01 -9.88
CA ASP A 113 -0.96 11.95 -10.93
C ASP A 113 -2.09 12.29 -11.92
N ARG A 114 -3.20 11.53 -11.89
CA ARG A 114 -4.47 11.95 -12.51
C ARG A 114 -5.25 12.84 -11.53
N LEU A 115 -4.74 14.04 -11.25
CA LEU A 115 -5.63 15.11 -10.81
C LEU A 115 -6.68 15.29 -11.92
N PRO A 116 -7.99 15.42 -11.60
CA PRO A 116 -8.96 15.77 -12.61
C PRO A 116 -8.52 17.09 -13.21
N ASN A 117 -8.22 17.07 -14.51
CA ASN A 117 -8.11 18.26 -15.33
C ASN A 117 -9.47 18.98 -15.21
N GLN A 118 -9.57 19.91 -14.26
CA GLN A 118 -10.67 20.86 -14.17
C GLN A 118 -10.58 21.65 -15.47
N GLY A 119 -11.41 21.23 -16.42
CA GLY A 119 -11.52 21.84 -17.72
C GLY A 119 -11.67 23.34 -17.53
N LYS A 120 -10.71 24.06 -18.09
CA LYS A 120 -10.90 25.46 -18.44
C LYS A 120 -12.16 25.52 -19.31
N ASN A 121 -13.19 26.16 -18.81
CA ASN A 121 -14.18 26.91 -19.57
C ASN A 121 -14.73 28.01 -18.68
#